data_AF-A0A536ILY8-F1
#
_entry.id   AF-A0A536ILY8-F1
#
_cell.length_a   1.000
_cell.length_b   1.000
_cell.length_c   1.000
_cell.angle_alpha   90.00
_cell.angle_beta   90.00
_cell.angle_gamma   90.00
#
_symmetry.space_group_name_H-M   'P 1'
#
loop_
_entity.id
_entity.type
_entity.pdbx_description
1 polymer ?
#
loop_
_entity_poly.entity_id
_entity_poly.type
_entity_poly.pdbx_seq_one_letter_code
_entity_poly.pdbx_strand_id
1 'polypeptide(L)'
;MHLHRTDAHPADPLRPHRAVPGALRHRPARRRRFTRPRRGRRHQAHRRARLRHGHGRVRRPRRHALRDRLPESRAGLRQLLDQAGQLRLGSREDERPRHRVRHGRGDATVAEGASLVAARAVARRRAAADPLVAYHALLEDAALVQASAELLTEGQRERRLVFGERPLCVSLRPNLVSAWQYAAVNKAAETIYAALGRLERALLADADLRRELDLEPREEELALADPGFRAASPSSRLDGFVGDDGVIRFVEYNAESPAGMAYNDELAQVFARLPVVREFRKRFRVRTIPVRARQLGAMLRAHRARANGTPTVAIVDWRGLPTLTEFQMFERYFESQGVRALICAPEDLTYTRGVLRADGRKIDLVYRRVLTSELLAKGDVARPLVQAYLDGKVTVVNTFRAKLLHKKMSLALLSDDRYAHLYTPEQRRAIAKHVPWTRKVREGHTTYAGKVVDLGDFVIGGKERLVLKPNDEYGGKGVVLGWTIDQHEWEQSFLAALG
;
A
#
# COMPACT_ATOMS: atom_id res chain seq x y z
N MET A 1 -44.73 12.24 -69.18
CA MET A 1 -43.58 11.45 -69.68
C MET A 1 -43.36 10.31 -68.69
N HIS A 2 -44.11 9.20 -68.81
CA HIS A 2 -43.78 7.96 -69.57
C HIS A 2 -42.53 7.24 -69.01
N LEU A 3 -42.67 6.14 -68.24
CA LEU A 3 -42.89 4.72 -68.62
C LEU A 3 -41.62 4.11 -69.28
N HIS A 4 -41.12 2.88 -69.06
CA HIS A 4 -41.68 1.56 -68.72
C HIS A 4 -40.52 0.56 -68.39
N ARG A 5 -40.65 -0.38 -67.40
CA ARG A 5 -40.92 -1.88 -67.49
C ARG A 5 -39.79 -2.75 -68.12
N THR A 6 -39.51 -4.02 -67.73
CA THR A 6 -40.26 -5.19 -67.17
C THR A 6 -39.22 -6.24 -66.69
N ASP A 7 -39.32 -6.90 -65.52
CA ASP A 7 -40.13 -8.09 -65.10
C ASP A 7 -39.74 -9.46 -65.70
N ALA A 8 -39.50 -10.46 -64.83
CA ALA A 8 -40.20 -11.76 -64.82
C ALA A 8 -39.82 -12.67 -63.61
N HIS A 9 -40.82 -13.01 -62.80
CA HIS A 9 -40.94 -14.17 -61.90
C HIS A 9 -41.78 -15.26 -62.59
N PRO A 10 -41.77 -16.54 -62.15
CA PRO A 10 -42.81 -17.07 -61.22
C PRO A 10 -42.26 -18.21 -60.32
N ALA A 11 -42.90 -18.89 -59.35
CA ALA A 11 -44.12 -18.80 -58.55
C ALA A 11 -43.98 -19.82 -57.37
N ASP A 12 -44.62 -19.55 -56.23
CA ASP A 12 -44.96 -20.46 -55.10
C ASP A 12 -46.18 -21.37 -55.51
N PRO A 13 -46.78 -22.34 -54.76
CA PRO A 13 -46.91 -22.44 -53.28
C PRO A 13 -47.03 -23.88 -52.63
N LEU A 14 -47.09 -23.95 -51.28
CA LEU A 14 -48.13 -24.62 -50.45
C LEU A 14 -47.62 -25.20 -49.09
N ARG A 15 -48.22 -24.70 -47.98
CA ARG A 15 -48.34 -25.30 -46.61
C ARG A 15 -49.57 -26.26 -46.56
N PRO A 16 -49.98 -26.99 -45.48
CA PRO A 16 -49.77 -26.80 -44.01
C PRO A 16 -49.74 -28.06 -43.07
N HIS A 17 -49.64 -27.79 -41.75
CA HIS A 17 -50.24 -28.46 -40.57
C HIS A 17 -49.37 -29.05 -39.43
N ARG A 18 -49.89 -28.78 -38.22
CA ARG A 18 -49.43 -29.02 -36.82
C ARG A 18 -49.28 -30.50 -36.44
N ALA A 19 -48.39 -30.79 -35.47
CA ALA A 19 -48.72 -31.45 -34.20
C ALA A 19 -47.54 -31.45 -33.20
N VAL A 20 -47.86 -31.16 -31.93
CA VAL A 20 -47.09 -31.40 -30.70
C VAL A 20 -47.74 -32.63 -30.05
N PRO A 21 -47.02 -33.64 -29.50
CA PRO A 21 -46.74 -33.64 -28.05
C PRO A 21 -45.46 -34.39 -27.60
N GLY A 22 -45.01 -34.12 -26.38
CA GLY A 22 -44.22 -35.10 -25.60
C GLY A 22 -43.06 -34.54 -24.79
N ALA A 23 -43.32 -34.25 -23.52
CA ALA A 23 -42.35 -33.80 -22.54
C ALA A 23 -41.36 -34.89 -22.12
N LEU A 24 -40.08 -34.55 -21.97
CA LEU A 24 -39.17 -35.22 -21.03
C LEU A 24 -38.40 -34.18 -20.20
N ARG A 25 -38.82 -34.11 -18.93
CA ARG A 25 -38.21 -33.35 -17.84
C ARG A 25 -36.92 -34.04 -17.41
N HIS A 26 -35.76 -33.38 -17.55
CA HIS A 26 -34.57 -33.76 -16.77
C HIS A 26 -34.61 -33.09 -15.39
N ARG A 27 -34.64 -33.94 -14.36
CA ARG A 27 -34.67 -33.59 -12.93
C ARG A 27 -33.35 -32.97 -12.45
N PRO A 28 -33.41 -32.04 -11.48
CA PRO A 28 -32.24 -31.53 -10.77
C PRO A 28 -31.75 -32.51 -9.68
N ALA A 29 -30.43 -32.51 -9.45
CA ALA A 29 -29.77 -33.31 -8.44
C ALA A 29 -30.24 -32.96 -7.01
N ARG A 30 -30.58 -34.01 -6.25
CA ARG A 30 -31.12 -33.93 -4.89
C ARG A 30 -30.07 -33.56 -3.85
N ARG A 31 -30.43 -32.57 -3.03
CA ARG A 31 -29.90 -32.29 -1.68
C ARG A 31 -29.98 -33.56 -0.81
N ARG A 32 -28.87 -33.93 -0.16
CA ARG A 32 -28.87 -34.82 1.01
C ARG A 32 -29.17 -33.99 2.25
N ARG A 33 -30.38 -34.14 2.80
CA ARG A 33 -30.72 -33.77 4.19
C ARG A 33 -30.53 -35.00 5.07
N PHE A 34 -29.69 -34.89 6.09
CA PHE A 34 -29.63 -35.84 7.19
C PHE A 34 -30.76 -35.54 8.18
N THR A 35 -31.59 -36.54 8.45
CA THR A 35 -32.61 -36.56 9.50
C THR A 35 -32.03 -37.11 10.79
N ARG A 36 -32.20 -36.36 11.89
CA ARG A 36 -32.01 -36.81 13.28
C ARG A 36 -33.02 -37.88 13.67
N PRO A 37 -32.71 -38.79 14.61
CA PRO A 37 -33.72 -39.47 15.41
C PRO A 37 -34.05 -38.70 16.70
N ARG A 38 -35.33 -38.71 17.08
CA ARG A 38 -35.88 -38.27 18.38
C ARG A 38 -36.25 -39.51 19.21
N ARG A 39 -35.71 -39.61 20.43
CA ARG A 39 -36.25 -40.26 21.65
C ARG A 39 -35.52 -39.54 22.80
N GLY A 40 -36.04 -39.19 23.97
CA GLY A 40 -37.33 -39.24 24.65
C GLY A 40 -37.10 -38.48 25.97
N ARG A 41 -38.13 -37.79 26.49
CA ARG A 41 -38.07 -36.96 27.71
C ARG A 41 -37.79 -37.81 28.97
N ARG A 42 -37.05 -37.24 29.95
CA ARG A 42 -37.42 -37.25 31.38
C ARG A 42 -36.67 -36.16 32.16
N HIS A 43 -37.41 -35.53 33.07
CA HIS A 43 -37.02 -34.46 33.99
C HIS A 43 -36.02 -34.95 35.06
N GLN A 44 -35.12 -34.08 35.51
CA GLN A 44 -34.96 -33.74 36.93
C GLN A 44 -34.02 -32.53 37.13
N ALA A 45 -34.22 -31.87 38.27
CA ALA A 45 -33.85 -30.50 38.59
C ALA A 45 -32.48 -30.36 39.29
N HIS A 46 -32.08 -29.09 39.42
CA HIS A 46 -31.07 -28.53 40.33
C HIS A 46 -29.59 -28.89 40.11
N ARG A 47 -28.79 -27.89 39.73
CA ARG A 47 -27.90 -27.17 40.67
C ARG A 47 -27.25 -25.95 40.03
N ARG A 48 -27.23 -24.88 40.82
CA ARG A 48 -26.53 -23.62 40.59
C ARG A 48 -25.02 -23.85 40.53
N ALA A 49 -24.33 -23.17 39.62
CA ALA A 49 -22.95 -22.76 39.82
C ALA A 49 -22.68 -21.48 39.02
N ARG A 50 -22.83 -20.34 39.71
CA ARG A 50 -22.30 -19.05 39.30
C ARG A 50 -20.79 -19.10 39.49
N LEU A 51 -20.01 -18.92 38.42
CA LEU A 51 -18.58 -18.63 38.55
C LEU A 51 -18.39 -17.12 38.65
N ARG A 52 -17.74 -16.74 39.75
CA ARG A 52 -17.54 -15.40 40.27
C ARG A 52 -16.60 -14.60 39.37
N HIS A 53 -17.05 -13.40 38.97
CA HIS A 53 -16.12 -12.30 38.71
C HIS A 53 -15.60 -11.77 40.05
N GLY A 54 -14.34 -12.04 40.35
CA GLY A 54 -13.62 -11.42 41.44
C GLY A 54 -12.43 -10.67 40.87
N HIS A 55 -12.50 -9.34 40.82
CA HIS A 55 -11.43 -8.43 41.22
C HIS A 55 -11.97 -7.00 41.31
N GLY A 56 -12.04 -6.51 42.55
CA GLY A 56 -11.66 -5.15 42.94
C GLY A 56 -12.48 -3.98 42.41
N ARG A 57 -13.47 -3.54 43.21
CA ARG A 57 -13.91 -2.13 43.20
C ARG A 57 -12.73 -1.25 43.61
N VAL A 58 -12.12 -0.57 42.64
CA VAL A 58 -11.38 0.67 42.92
C VAL A 58 -12.36 1.81 42.75
N ARG A 59 -12.67 2.51 43.84
CA ARG A 59 -13.40 3.79 43.82
C ARG A 59 -12.62 4.75 42.92
N ARG A 60 -13.22 5.15 41.79
CA ARG A 60 -12.67 6.21 40.94
C ARG A 60 -12.97 7.57 41.59
N PRO A 61 -12.01 8.50 41.71
CA PRO A 61 -12.37 9.91 41.70
C PRO A 61 -12.93 10.23 40.31
N ARG A 62 -13.96 11.08 40.24
CA ARG A 62 -14.48 11.63 38.97
C ARG A 62 -13.32 12.31 38.25
N ARG A 63 -12.69 11.61 37.31
CA ARG A 63 -11.70 12.20 36.41
C ARG A 63 -12.48 12.86 35.29
N HIS A 64 -12.32 14.18 35.17
CA HIS A 64 -12.83 14.97 34.06
C HIS A 64 -12.33 14.43 32.72
N ALA A 65 -13.06 14.72 31.63
CA ALA A 65 -12.71 14.30 30.27
C ALA A 65 -11.29 14.81 29.94
N LEU A 66 -10.57 14.16 29.02
CA LEU A 66 -9.19 14.57 28.71
C LEU A 66 -9.12 16.04 28.26
N ARG A 67 -10.18 16.52 27.59
CA ARG A 67 -10.37 17.92 27.19
C ARG A 67 -10.40 18.90 28.36
N ASP A 68 -10.83 18.47 29.54
CA ASP A 68 -10.99 19.32 30.73
C ASP A 68 -9.70 19.42 31.57
N ARG A 69 -8.67 18.61 31.25
CA ARG A 69 -7.37 18.59 31.97
C ARG A 69 -6.31 19.47 31.33
N LEU A 70 -6.56 19.91 30.10
CA LEU A 70 -5.68 20.78 29.33
C LEU A 70 -6.36 22.16 29.21
N PRO A 71 -5.62 23.27 29.29
CA PRO A 71 -6.23 24.60 29.19
C PRO A 71 -6.95 24.78 27.84
N GLU A 72 -8.20 25.24 27.89
CA GLU A 72 -9.01 25.50 26.68
C GLU A 72 -8.38 26.59 25.80
N SER A 73 -8.38 26.38 24.49
CA SER A 73 -7.90 27.35 23.51
C SER A 73 -8.86 28.54 23.40
N ARG A 74 -8.38 29.76 23.65
CA ARG A 74 -9.05 30.98 23.16
C ARG A 74 -9.08 30.95 21.64
N ALA A 75 -10.26 31.20 21.06
CA ALA A 75 -10.51 31.17 19.63
C ALA A 75 -9.52 32.05 18.85
N GLY A 76 -8.80 31.45 17.89
CA GLY A 76 -7.92 32.20 17.00
C GLY A 76 -6.85 31.40 16.29
N LEU A 77 -7.18 30.28 15.62
CA LEU A 77 -6.26 29.71 14.61
C LEU A 77 -7.01 28.86 13.57
N ARG A 78 -7.81 29.51 12.72
CA ARG A 78 -8.41 28.90 11.52
C ARG A 78 -7.78 29.39 10.20
N GLN A 79 -6.62 30.02 10.24
CA GLN A 79 -6.10 30.72 9.06
C GLN A 79 -4.56 30.68 8.92
N LEU A 80 -3.93 29.52 9.10
CA LEU A 80 -2.48 29.36 8.92
C LEU A 80 -2.06 27.90 8.57
N LEU A 81 -2.81 27.23 7.69
CA LEU A 81 -2.47 25.87 7.23
C LEU A 81 -2.52 25.72 5.70
N ASP A 82 -2.15 26.76 4.95
CA ASP A 82 -2.13 26.73 3.48
C ASP A 82 -0.77 26.95 2.83
N GLN A 83 0.34 26.87 3.59
CA GLN A 83 1.69 26.90 3.00
C GLN A 83 2.66 26.02 3.78
N ALA A 84 2.71 24.72 3.48
CA ALA A 84 3.83 23.86 3.89
C ALA A 84 4.02 22.64 2.98
N GLY A 85 3.96 22.85 1.66
CA GLY A 85 4.57 21.93 0.71
C GLY A 85 6.07 22.18 0.62
N GLN A 86 6.86 21.87 1.67
CA GLN A 86 8.32 21.92 1.63
C GLN A 86 8.95 21.23 2.86
N LEU A 87 8.99 19.91 2.87
CA LEU A 87 9.97 19.18 3.68
C LEU A 87 11.35 19.35 3.03
N ARG A 88 12.07 20.41 3.42
CA ARG A 88 13.51 20.53 3.18
C ARG A 88 14.22 19.62 4.17
N LEU A 89 14.75 18.49 3.68
CA LEU A 89 15.85 17.79 4.36
C LEU A 89 17.10 18.64 4.19
N GLY A 90 17.28 19.60 5.08
CA GLY A 90 18.50 20.38 5.19
C GLY A 90 19.65 19.47 5.63
N SER A 91 20.71 19.48 4.84
CA SER A 91 22.06 19.08 5.22
C SER A 91 22.46 19.80 6.50
N ARG A 92 22.68 19.05 7.58
CA ARG A 92 23.45 19.53 8.73
C ARG A 92 24.88 19.03 8.59
N GLU A 93 25.81 19.97 8.69
CA GLU A 93 27.23 19.73 8.90
C GLU A 93 27.41 19.07 10.27
N ASP A 94 27.92 17.84 10.28
CA ASP A 94 28.34 17.13 11.49
C ASP A 94 29.74 17.61 11.89
N GLU A 95 29.81 18.65 12.72
CA GLU A 95 30.99 18.92 13.55
C GLU A 95 30.58 19.05 15.01
N ARG A 96 30.70 17.96 15.79
CA ARG A 96 30.99 18.00 17.23
C ARG A 96 31.87 16.82 17.68
N PRO A 97 32.72 17.00 18.70
CA PRO A 97 33.93 16.21 18.90
C PRO A 97 33.66 14.93 19.71
N ARG A 98 34.31 13.83 19.32
CA ARG A 98 34.25 12.56 20.04
C ARG A 98 35.07 12.60 21.32
N HIS A 99 34.46 12.12 22.41
CA HIS A 99 35.06 11.86 23.72
C HIS A 99 36.32 10.97 23.62
N ARG A 100 37.38 11.38 24.35
CA ARG A 100 38.60 10.60 24.57
C ARG A 100 38.32 9.35 25.42
N VAL A 101 38.60 8.17 24.85
CA VAL A 101 38.72 6.90 25.59
C VAL A 101 40.13 6.81 26.18
N ARG A 102 40.20 6.59 27.50
CA ARG A 102 41.44 6.43 28.27
C ARG A 102 41.88 4.96 28.19
N HIS A 103 42.95 4.66 27.46
CA HIS A 103 43.60 3.34 27.50
C HIS A 103 44.63 3.29 28.63
N GLY A 104 44.45 2.33 29.55
CA GLY A 104 45.46 1.95 30.54
C GLY A 104 46.58 1.15 29.89
N ARG A 105 47.82 1.49 30.25
CA ARG A 105 49.05 0.78 29.86
C ARG A 105 49.16 -0.55 30.61
N GLY A 106 49.53 -1.60 29.89
CA GLY A 106 50.11 -2.83 30.43
C GLY A 106 51.14 -3.32 29.42
N ASP A 107 52.39 -3.45 29.86
CA ASP A 107 53.54 -3.89 29.07
C ASP A 107 53.39 -5.34 28.60
N ALA A 108 53.72 -5.57 27.32
CA ALA A 108 54.35 -6.80 26.84
C ALA A 108 54.99 -6.53 25.48
N THR A 109 56.31 -6.65 25.43
CA THR A 109 57.13 -6.55 24.23
C THR A 109 57.07 -7.85 23.40
N VAL A 110 57.38 -7.68 22.11
CA VAL A 110 57.89 -8.66 21.13
C VAL A 110 56.89 -9.12 20.03
N ALA A 111 57.29 -8.81 18.78
CA ALA A 111 56.86 -9.37 17.48
C ALA A 111 55.53 -8.89 16.83
N GLU A 112 55.35 -7.58 16.59
CA GLU A 112 54.15 -7.04 15.91
C GLU A 112 54.38 -6.35 14.53
N GLY A 113 55.53 -6.55 13.87
CA GLY A 113 55.79 -5.91 12.56
C GLY A 113 55.00 -6.51 11.39
N ALA A 114 54.87 -7.84 11.34
CA ALA A 114 54.23 -8.54 10.21
C ALA A 114 52.70 -8.68 10.36
N SER A 115 52.19 -8.67 11.60
CA SER A 115 50.78 -8.89 11.93
C SER A 115 49.92 -7.64 11.63
N LEU A 116 50.43 -6.44 11.89
CA LEU A 116 49.68 -5.19 11.63
C LEU A 116 49.49 -4.90 10.14
N VAL A 117 50.47 -5.25 9.30
CA VAL A 117 50.37 -5.08 7.84
C VAL A 117 49.42 -6.12 7.26
N ALA A 118 49.46 -7.37 7.72
CA ALA A 118 48.50 -8.40 7.33
C ALA A 118 47.08 -8.08 7.82
N ALA A 119 46.90 -7.59 9.05
CA ALA A 119 45.61 -7.16 9.58
C ALA A 119 45.06 -5.93 8.86
N ARG A 120 45.91 -4.94 8.52
CA ARG A 120 45.53 -3.80 7.66
C ARG A 120 45.23 -4.23 6.23
N ALA A 121 45.95 -5.21 5.67
CA ALA A 121 45.69 -5.76 4.34
C ALA A 121 44.41 -6.61 4.30
N VAL A 122 44.10 -7.35 5.37
CA VAL A 122 42.85 -8.11 5.55
C VAL A 122 41.68 -7.18 5.82
N ALA A 123 41.87 -6.11 6.61
CA ALA A 123 40.87 -5.07 6.80
C ALA A 123 40.63 -4.27 5.52
N ARG A 124 41.67 -3.95 4.74
CA ARG A 124 41.56 -3.35 3.40
C ARG A 124 40.93 -4.32 2.39
N ARG A 125 41.21 -5.62 2.44
CA ARG A 125 40.54 -6.64 1.62
C ARG A 125 39.09 -6.85 2.01
N ARG A 126 38.75 -6.79 3.30
CA ARG A 126 37.36 -6.82 3.80
C ARG A 126 36.60 -5.53 3.46
N ALA A 127 37.24 -4.36 3.54
CA ALA A 127 36.70 -3.09 3.08
C ALA A 127 36.54 -3.03 1.56
N ALA A 128 37.43 -3.66 0.79
CA ALA A 128 37.29 -3.85 -0.65
C ALA A 128 36.22 -4.90 -1.03
N ALA A 129 35.76 -5.72 -0.07
CA ALA A 129 34.67 -6.67 -0.25
C ALA A 129 33.30 -6.13 0.17
N ASP A 130 33.25 -5.02 0.91
CA ASP A 130 31.98 -4.33 1.21
C ASP A 130 31.52 -3.58 -0.04
N PRO A 131 30.36 -3.97 -0.64
CA PRO A 131 29.86 -3.33 -1.84
C PRO A 131 29.58 -1.84 -1.65
N LEU A 132 29.23 -1.37 -0.46
CA LEU A 132 28.96 0.05 -0.20
C LEU A 132 30.26 0.87 -0.18
N VAL A 133 31.27 0.39 0.54
CA VAL A 133 32.59 1.05 0.58
C VAL A 133 33.22 1.06 -0.80
N ALA A 134 33.15 -0.05 -1.53
CA ALA A 134 33.67 -0.14 -2.88
C ALA A 134 32.95 0.80 -3.86
N TYR A 135 31.63 0.98 -3.73
CA TYR A 135 30.89 1.94 -4.56
C TYR A 135 31.28 3.39 -4.22
N HIS A 136 31.41 3.72 -2.94
CA HIS A 136 31.85 5.05 -2.51
C HIS A 136 33.26 5.38 -2.98
N ALA A 137 34.19 4.42 -2.94
CA ALA A 137 35.54 4.62 -3.47
C ALA A 137 35.52 4.94 -4.98
N LEU A 138 34.57 4.40 -5.76
CA LEU A 138 34.42 4.80 -7.17
C LEU A 138 33.91 6.23 -7.32
N LEU A 139 33.16 6.75 -6.35
CA LEU A 139 32.68 8.14 -6.34
C LEU A 139 33.75 9.15 -5.90
N GLU A 140 34.96 8.70 -5.52
CA GLU A 140 36.11 9.58 -5.28
C GLU A 140 36.79 10.01 -6.59
N ASP A 141 36.54 9.31 -7.71
CA ASP A 141 37.02 9.67 -9.04
C ASP A 141 36.11 10.74 -9.67
N ALA A 142 36.61 11.98 -9.72
CA ALA A 142 35.88 13.12 -10.24
C ALA A 142 35.45 12.96 -11.71
N ALA A 143 36.27 12.34 -12.56
CA ALA A 143 35.93 12.14 -13.97
C ALA A 143 34.80 11.10 -14.11
N LEU A 144 34.86 10.03 -13.32
CA LEU A 144 33.82 9.00 -13.29
C LEU A 144 32.49 9.54 -12.77
N VAL A 145 32.53 10.37 -11.72
CA VAL A 145 31.37 11.07 -11.15
C VAL A 145 30.74 12.00 -12.18
N GLN A 146 31.53 12.86 -12.82
CA GLN A 146 31.04 13.83 -13.80
C GLN A 146 30.35 13.13 -14.98
N ALA A 147 31.02 12.15 -15.60
CA ALA A 147 30.45 11.39 -16.71
C ALA A 147 29.17 10.62 -16.31
N SER A 148 29.09 10.14 -15.06
CA SER A 148 27.89 9.49 -14.54
C SER A 148 26.75 10.48 -14.28
N ALA A 149 27.05 11.68 -13.75
CA ALA A 149 26.05 12.73 -13.52
C ALA A 149 25.46 13.24 -14.83
N GLU A 150 26.29 13.45 -15.86
CA GLU A 150 25.86 13.83 -17.20
C GLU A 150 24.95 12.75 -17.82
N LEU A 151 25.35 11.49 -17.78
CA LEU A 151 24.54 10.39 -18.31
C LEU A 151 23.23 10.20 -17.54
N LEU A 152 23.24 10.37 -16.21
CA LEU A 152 22.02 10.30 -15.40
C LEU A 152 21.06 11.43 -15.76
N THR A 153 21.58 12.65 -15.94
CA THR A 153 20.79 13.83 -16.31
C THR A 153 20.18 13.64 -17.69
N GLU A 154 21.00 13.29 -18.69
CA GLU A 154 20.54 13.05 -20.05
C GLU A 154 19.55 11.89 -20.13
N GLY A 155 19.88 10.76 -19.51
CA GLY A 155 19.03 9.57 -19.53
C GLY A 155 17.67 9.80 -18.87
N GLN A 156 17.60 10.65 -17.84
CA GLN A 156 16.32 11.06 -17.25
C GLN A 156 15.53 11.99 -18.18
N ARG A 157 16.20 12.94 -18.85
CA ARG A 157 15.58 13.83 -19.84
C ARG A 157 15.00 13.06 -21.02
N GLU A 158 15.80 12.22 -21.68
CA GLU A 158 15.39 11.40 -22.84
C GLU A 158 14.15 10.55 -22.56
N ARG A 159 14.09 9.98 -21.35
CA ARG A 159 13.02 9.05 -20.95
C ARG A 159 11.85 9.75 -20.26
N ARG A 160 11.91 11.07 -20.08
CA ARG A 160 10.94 11.87 -19.30
C ARG A 160 10.75 11.32 -17.88
N LEU A 161 11.86 10.96 -17.24
CA LEU A 161 11.92 10.51 -15.84
C LEU A 161 11.87 11.72 -14.91
N VAL A 162 10.68 12.33 -14.86
CA VAL A 162 10.36 13.48 -14.03
C VAL A 162 9.07 13.26 -13.26
N PHE A 163 9.00 13.82 -12.06
CA PHE A 163 7.78 13.98 -11.28
C PHE A 163 7.37 15.45 -11.33
N GLY A 164 6.36 15.76 -12.15
CA GLY A 164 6.14 17.14 -12.61
C GLY A 164 7.34 17.58 -13.44
N GLU A 165 8.04 18.63 -12.99
CA GLU A 165 9.24 19.14 -13.65
C GLU A 165 10.55 18.64 -13.02
N ARG A 166 10.49 17.97 -11.86
CA ARG A 166 11.67 17.58 -11.11
C ARG A 166 12.20 16.21 -11.58
N PRO A 167 13.51 16.05 -11.82
CA PRO A 167 14.12 14.75 -12.07
C PRO A 167 13.82 13.77 -10.93
N LEU A 168 13.60 12.50 -11.26
CA LEU A 168 13.29 11.49 -10.26
C LEU A 168 14.47 11.16 -9.34
N CYS A 169 15.69 11.31 -9.82
CA CYS A 169 16.89 10.93 -9.10
C CYS A 169 17.99 11.98 -9.23
N VAL A 170 18.57 12.34 -8.08
CA VAL A 170 19.71 13.27 -7.96
C VAL A 170 20.93 12.60 -7.32
N SER A 171 20.87 11.28 -7.08
CA SER A 171 21.97 10.52 -6.45
C SER A 171 22.59 9.55 -7.45
N LEU A 172 23.92 9.49 -7.48
CA LEU A 172 24.66 8.54 -8.31
C LEU A 172 24.76 7.14 -7.72
N ARG A 173 24.46 6.97 -6.42
CA ARG A 173 24.50 5.68 -5.74
C ARG A 173 23.09 5.11 -5.63
N PRO A 174 22.78 3.97 -6.25
CA PRO A 174 21.52 3.29 -6.01
C PRO A 174 21.50 2.71 -4.59
N ASN A 175 20.31 2.41 -4.07
CA ASN A 175 20.22 1.62 -2.85
C ASN A 175 20.70 0.19 -3.13
N LEU A 176 21.89 -0.14 -2.62
CA LEU A 176 22.45 -1.48 -2.70
C LEU A 176 21.85 -2.35 -1.60
N VAL A 177 21.15 -3.41 -2.00
CA VAL A 177 20.54 -4.38 -1.09
C VAL A 177 21.11 -5.75 -1.41
N SER A 178 21.68 -6.42 -0.41
CA SER A 178 22.18 -7.78 -0.58
C SER A 178 21.05 -8.78 -0.83
N ALA A 179 21.38 -9.94 -1.37
CA ALA A 179 20.40 -11.00 -1.61
C ALA A 179 19.71 -11.49 -0.32
N TRP A 180 20.44 -11.56 0.80
CA TRP A 180 19.86 -12.00 2.07
C TRP A 180 18.94 -10.93 2.68
N GLN A 181 19.33 -9.64 2.61
CA GLN A 181 18.47 -8.54 3.07
C GLN A 181 17.18 -8.50 2.24
N TYR A 182 17.30 -8.63 0.92
CA TYR A 182 16.14 -8.68 0.02
C TYR A 182 15.21 -9.86 0.36
N ALA A 183 15.76 -11.05 0.61
CA ALA A 183 14.97 -12.21 1.02
C ALA A 183 14.29 -12.02 2.39
N ALA A 184 14.98 -11.41 3.36
CA ALA A 184 14.43 -11.11 4.67
C ALA A 184 13.29 -10.08 4.60
N VAL A 185 13.45 -9.02 3.80
CA VAL A 185 12.41 -8.00 3.55
C VAL A 185 11.22 -8.62 2.86
N ASN A 186 11.41 -9.46 1.83
CA ASN A 186 10.31 -10.15 1.15
C ASN A 186 9.56 -11.08 2.10
N LYS A 187 10.24 -11.89 2.90
CA LYS A 187 9.59 -12.76 3.89
C LYS A 187 8.73 -11.96 4.87
N ALA A 188 9.25 -10.83 5.35
CA ALA A 188 8.52 -9.92 6.23
C ALA A 188 7.28 -9.35 5.52
N ALA A 189 7.45 -8.80 4.31
CA ALA A 189 6.37 -8.22 3.51
C ALA A 189 5.27 -9.24 3.18
N GLU A 190 5.64 -10.45 2.77
CA GLU A 190 4.70 -11.54 2.46
C GLU A 190 3.90 -11.97 3.69
N THR A 191 4.55 -12.06 4.86
CA THR A 191 3.88 -12.44 6.11
C THR A 191 2.89 -11.36 6.56
N ILE A 192 3.30 -10.09 6.48
CA ILE A 192 2.44 -8.95 6.81
C ILE A 192 1.29 -8.82 5.81
N TYR A 193 1.54 -8.99 4.51
CA TYR A 193 0.50 -9.01 3.49
C TYR A 193 -0.51 -10.14 3.72
N ALA A 194 -0.06 -11.33 4.12
CA ALA A 194 -0.95 -12.43 4.50
C ALA A 194 -1.78 -12.13 5.76
N ALA A 195 -1.25 -11.35 6.71
CA ALA A 195 -1.98 -10.88 7.89
C ALA A 195 -3.05 -9.83 7.50
N LEU A 196 -2.71 -8.87 6.63
CA LEU A 196 -3.66 -7.92 6.06
C LEU A 196 -4.78 -8.64 5.30
N GLY A 197 -4.48 -9.68 4.54
CA GLY A 197 -5.51 -10.50 3.89
C GLY A 197 -6.42 -11.27 4.87
N ARG A 198 -5.96 -11.58 6.09
CA ARG A 198 -6.84 -12.11 7.15
C ARG A 198 -7.73 -11.02 7.72
N LEU A 199 -7.16 -9.85 7.99
CA LEU A 199 -7.91 -8.68 8.44
C LEU A 199 -8.99 -8.32 7.43
N GLU A 200 -8.70 -8.31 6.13
CA GLU A 200 -9.68 -8.06 5.06
C GLU A 200 -10.89 -9.00 5.18
N ARG A 201 -10.67 -10.31 5.33
CA ARG A 201 -11.76 -11.27 5.48
C ARG A 201 -12.57 -11.06 6.74
N ALA A 202 -11.92 -10.70 7.85
CA ALA A 202 -12.61 -10.37 9.09
C ALA A 202 -13.46 -9.10 8.93
N LEU A 203 -12.90 -8.05 8.31
CA LEU A 203 -13.59 -6.82 7.99
C LEU A 203 -14.80 -7.08 7.10
N LEU A 204 -14.69 -7.87 6.04
CA LEU A 204 -15.84 -8.21 5.19
C LEU A 204 -16.97 -8.93 5.96
N ALA A 205 -16.64 -9.70 7.00
CA ALA A 205 -17.59 -10.49 7.78
C ALA A 205 -18.20 -9.75 8.98
N ASP A 206 -17.52 -8.73 9.52
CA ASP A 206 -17.86 -8.10 10.80
C ASP A 206 -18.01 -6.58 10.66
N ALA A 207 -19.26 -6.10 10.75
CA ALA A 207 -19.57 -4.68 10.67
C ALA A 207 -19.04 -3.88 11.87
N ASP A 208 -18.96 -4.48 13.05
CA ASP A 208 -18.47 -3.82 14.25
C ASP A 208 -16.96 -3.58 14.14
N LEU A 209 -16.23 -4.55 13.59
CA LEU A 209 -14.81 -4.39 13.27
C LEU A 209 -14.60 -3.34 12.18
N ARG A 210 -15.44 -3.30 11.13
CA ARG A 210 -15.33 -2.27 10.08
C ARG A 210 -15.55 -0.86 10.59
N ARG A 211 -16.41 -0.66 11.61
CA ARG A 211 -16.60 0.67 12.22
C ARG A 211 -15.32 1.23 12.85
N GLU A 212 -14.33 0.40 13.19
CA GLU A 212 -13.03 0.91 13.66
C GLU A 212 -12.23 1.62 12.54
N LEU A 213 -12.56 1.40 11.26
CA LEU A 213 -11.87 2.01 10.12
C LEU A 213 -12.31 3.44 9.81
N ASP A 214 -13.42 3.93 10.39
CA ASP A 214 -14.01 5.23 10.05
C ASP A 214 -14.15 5.44 8.53
N LEU A 215 -14.82 4.48 7.88
CA LEU A 215 -15.18 4.60 6.47
C LEU A 215 -16.39 5.52 6.32
N GLU A 216 -16.38 6.35 5.29
CA GLU A 216 -17.60 7.05 4.88
C GLU A 216 -18.64 6.03 4.37
N PRO A 217 -19.96 6.28 4.52
CA PRO A 217 -20.99 5.31 4.11
C PRO A 217 -20.86 4.84 2.67
N ARG A 218 -20.52 5.77 1.75
CA ARG A 218 -20.31 5.44 0.33
C ARG A 218 -19.01 4.67 0.09
N GLU A 219 -17.97 4.91 0.89
CA GLU A 219 -16.74 4.11 0.84
C GLU A 219 -17.01 2.67 1.27
N GLU A 220 -17.77 2.48 2.35
CA GLU A 220 -18.13 1.14 2.84
C GLU A 220 -18.98 0.37 1.82
N GLU A 221 -20.01 0.99 1.23
CA GLU A 221 -20.84 0.37 0.20
C GLU A 221 -20.00 -0.19 -0.96
N LEU A 222 -19.10 0.63 -1.51
CA LEU A 222 -18.24 0.22 -2.62
C LEU A 222 -17.19 -0.81 -2.21
N ALA A 223 -16.69 -0.71 -0.98
CA ALA A 223 -15.71 -1.66 -0.47
C ALA A 223 -16.29 -3.07 -0.28
N LEU A 224 -17.57 -3.16 0.09
CA LEU A 224 -18.26 -4.45 0.28
C LEU A 224 -18.62 -5.13 -1.05
N ALA A 225 -18.81 -4.39 -2.13
CA ALA A 225 -19.08 -4.95 -3.46
C ALA A 225 -17.99 -5.97 -3.88
N ASP A 226 -18.41 -7.05 -4.55
CA ASP A 226 -17.50 -8.13 -4.97
C ASP A 226 -16.72 -7.75 -6.24
N PRO A 227 -15.39 -7.57 -6.16
CA PRO A 227 -14.57 -7.28 -7.32
C PRO A 227 -14.42 -8.49 -8.25
N GLY A 228 -14.95 -9.67 -7.90
CA GLY A 228 -14.94 -10.88 -8.75
C GLY A 228 -13.58 -11.55 -8.86
N PHE A 229 -12.66 -11.23 -7.94
CA PHE A 229 -11.39 -11.91 -7.76
C PHE A 229 -10.95 -11.82 -6.30
N ARG A 230 -10.04 -12.71 -5.90
CA ARG A 230 -9.73 -12.96 -4.48
C ARG A 230 -9.07 -11.79 -3.75
N ALA A 231 -8.18 -11.04 -4.40
CA ALA A 231 -7.40 -10.00 -3.74
C ALA A 231 -8.10 -8.63 -3.86
N ALA A 232 -8.38 -7.94 -2.75
CA ALA A 232 -8.90 -6.55 -2.80
C ALA A 232 -7.95 -5.58 -3.52
N SER A 233 -6.65 -5.78 -3.31
CA SER A 233 -5.56 -5.00 -3.89
C SER A 233 -4.56 -5.93 -4.59
N PRO A 234 -4.80 -6.28 -5.88
CA PRO A 234 -3.86 -7.09 -6.64
C PRO A 234 -2.49 -6.42 -6.83
N SER A 235 -2.44 -5.10 -6.66
CA SER A 235 -1.25 -4.27 -6.72
C SER A 235 -1.22 -3.32 -5.52
N SER A 236 -0.36 -3.60 -4.55
CA SER A 236 -0.20 -2.80 -3.33
C SER A 236 1.27 -2.61 -2.99
N ARG A 237 1.60 -1.61 -2.16
CA ARG A 237 2.96 -1.37 -1.68
C ARG A 237 2.99 -1.27 -0.16
N LEU A 238 3.92 -1.98 0.48
CA LEU A 238 4.23 -1.82 1.89
C LEU A 238 5.47 -0.94 2.01
N ASP A 239 5.31 0.23 2.63
CA ASP A 239 6.38 1.18 2.81
C ASP A 239 6.93 1.09 4.23
N GLY A 240 8.25 1.04 4.36
CA GLY A 240 8.91 0.80 5.63
C GLY A 240 10.37 1.20 5.64
N PHE A 241 10.91 1.30 6.84
CA PHE A 241 12.30 1.67 7.10
C PHE A 241 13.04 0.50 7.74
N VAL A 242 14.28 0.26 7.30
CA VAL A 242 15.18 -0.69 7.95
C VAL A 242 15.89 0.05 9.08
N GLY A 243 15.70 -0.41 10.33
CA GLY A 243 16.42 0.15 11.47
C GLY A 243 17.87 -0.31 11.52
N ASP A 244 18.65 0.25 12.44
CA ASP A 244 20.05 -0.13 12.68
C ASP A 244 20.21 -1.61 13.08
N ASP A 245 19.13 -2.20 13.61
CA ASP A 245 19.02 -3.63 13.91
C ASP A 245 18.81 -4.53 12.66
N GLY A 246 18.79 -3.93 11.46
CA GLY A 246 18.54 -4.61 10.19
C GLY A 246 17.09 -5.07 10.00
N VAL A 247 16.17 -4.66 10.88
CA VAL A 247 14.75 -5.04 10.83
C VAL A 247 13.96 -3.98 10.09
N ILE A 248 13.29 -4.39 9.00
CA ILE A 248 12.31 -3.53 8.33
C ILE A 248 11.06 -3.36 9.18
N ARG A 249 10.60 -2.11 9.34
CA ARG A 249 9.33 -1.78 9.99
C ARG A 249 8.44 -1.04 9.02
N PHE A 250 7.27 -1.61 8.72
CA PHE A 250 6.29 -1.05 7.81
C PHE A 250 5.45 0.00 8.52
N VAL A 251 5.42 1.20 7.95
CA VAL A 251 4.72 2.36 8.50
C VAL A 251 3.49 2.74 7.68
N GLU A 252 3.33 2.15 6.49
CA GLU A 252 2.22 2.43 5.58
C GLU A 252 1.94 1.23 4.66
N TYR A 253 0.65 1.04 4.35
CA TYR A 253 0.17 0.09 3.35
C TYR A 253 -0.64 0.82 2.27
N ASN A 254 -0.01 1.01 1.12
CA ASN A 254 -0.57 1.68 -0.04
C ASN A 254 -1.35 0.66 -0.89
N ALA A 255 -2.65 0.53 -0.60
CA ALA A 255 -3.52 -0.49 -1.16
C ALA A 255 -4.27 -0.05 -2.44
N GLU A 256 -4.46 1.26 -2.66
CA GLU A 256 -5.31 1.79 -3.73
C GLU A 256 -4.57 2.15 -5.02
N SER A 257 -3.41 2.81 -4.99
CA SER A 257 -2.78 3.27 -6.24
C SER A 257 -1.29 3.53 -6.10
N PRO A 258 -0.48 2.51 -5.77
CA PRO A 258 0.96 2.70 -5.63
C PRO A 258 1.59 3.17 -6.95
N ALA A 259 2.36 4.26 -6.87
CA ALA A 259 3.17 4.78 -7.96
C ALA A 259 4.62 4.29 -7.89
N GLY A 260 5.42 4.60 -8.90
CA GLY A 260 6.88 4.43 -8.91
C GLY A 260 7.38 3.15 -9.59
N MET A 261 6.49 2.25 -10.00
CA MET A 261 6.88 0.95 -10.59
C MET A 261 7.52 1.10 -11.97
N ALA A 262 6.87 1.83 -12.88
CA ALA A 262 7.41 2.02 -14.23
C ALA A 262 8.61 2.97 -14.20
N TYR A 263 8.55 4.00 -13.35
CA TYR A 263 9.68 4.88 -13.09
C TYR A 263 10.93 4.13 -12.60
N ASN A 264 10.78 3.24 -11.62
CA ASN A 264 11.90 2.45 -11.10
C ASN A 264 12.55 1.58 -12.19
N ASP A 265 11.73 0.94 -13.03
CA ASP A 265 12.23 0.07 -14.11
C ASP A 265 12.96 0.87 -15.20
N GLU A 266 12.48 2.06 -15.54
CA GLU A 266 13.14 2.96 -16.50
C GLU A 266 14.42 3.58 -15.92
N LEU A 267 14.38 4.03 -14.66
CA LEU A 267 15.55 4.55 -13.97
C LEU A 267 16.64 3.47 -13.82
N ALA A 268 16.25 2.23 -13.54
CA ALA A 268 17.16 1.09 -13.47
C ALA A 268 17.90 0.84 -14.81
N GLN A 269 17.26 1.10 -15.96
CA GLN A 269 17.90 1.03 -17.27
C GLN A 269 18.93 2.15 -17.46
N VAL A 270 18.64 3.37 -16.98
CA VAL A 270 19.61 4.49 -16.98
C VAL A 270 20.80 4.15 -16.09
N PHE A 271 20.54 3.72 -14.85
CA PHE A 271 21.57 3.31 -13.89
C PHE A 271 22.46 2.20 -14.45
N ALA A 272 21.89 1.25 -15.18
CA ALA A 272 22.67 0.18 -15.78
C ALA A 272 23.73 0.65 -16.79
N ARG A 273 23.59 1.86 -17.35
CA ARG A 273 24.54 2.46 -18.30
C ARG A 273 25.57 3.38 -17.65
N LEU A 274 25.35 3.80 -16.40
CA LEU A 274 26.24 4.76 -15.72
C LEU A 274 27.67 4.20 -15.65
N PRO A 275 28.69 5.01 -15.99
CA PRO A 275 30.10 4.63 -15.86
C PRO A 275 30.44 4.05 -14.49
N VAL A 276 30.02 4.71 -13.39
CA VAL A 276 30.24 4.21 -12.02
C VAL A 276 29.63 2.81 -11.78
N VAL A 277 28.43 2.54 -12.31
CA VAL A 277 27.78 1.23 -12.18
C VAL A 277 28.48 0.18 -13.05
N ARG A 278 29.01 0.55 -14.21
CA ARG A 278 29.80 -0.34 -15.07
C ARG A 278 31.11 -0.76 -14.39
N GLU A 279 31.83 0.18 -13.78
CA GLU A 279 33.03 -0.12 -13.00
C GLU A 279 32.72 -1.01 -11.80
N PHE A 280 31.65 -0.69 -11.07
CA PHE A 280 31.20 -1.48 -9.93
C PHE A 280 30.89 -2.94 -10.30
N ARG A 281 30.25 -3.15 -11.47
CA ARG A 281 29.91 -4.49 -11.98
C ARG A 281 31.10 -5.36 -12.39
N LYS A 282 32.30 -4.78 -12.57
CA LYS A 282 33.52 -5.57 -12.79
C LYS A 282 33.88 -6.41 -11.57
N ARG A 283 33.44 -5.98 -10.37
CA ARG A 283 33.76 -6.62 -9.09
C ARG A 283 32.56 -7.30 -8.44
N PHE A 284 31.35 -6.76 -8.63
CA PHE A 284 30.13 -7.25 -7.97
C PHE A 284 29.06 -7.68 -8.96
N ARG A 285 28.34 -8.77 -8.63
CA ARG A 285 27.14 -9.17 -9.38
C ARG A 285 25.97 -8.29 -8.96
N VAL A 286 25.46 -7.49 -9.90
CA VAL A 286 24.33 -6.58 -9.68
C VAL A 286 23.14 -7.03 -10.53
N ARG A 287 21.96 -7.11 -9.92
CA ARG A 287 20.69 -7.31 -10.63
C ARG A 287 19.70 -6.22 -10.24
N THR A 288 18.85 -5.85 -11.18
CA THR A 288 17.69 -4.99 -10.93
C THR A 288 16.45 -5.85 -10.71
N ILE A 289 15.42 -5.29 -10.08
CA ILE A 289 14.17 -5.99 -9.79
C ILE A 289 13.06 -5.34 -10.64
N PRO A 290 12.73 -5.89 -11.83
CA PRO A 290 11.70 -5.31 -12.68
C PRO A 290 10.31 -5.48 -12.04
N VAL A 291 9.50 -4.44 -12.07
CA VAL A 291 8.19 -4.39 -11.37
C VAL A 291 7.02 -4.24 -12.34
N ARG A 292 7.15 -3.50 -13.44
CA ARG A 292 6.05 -3.25 -14.39
C ARG A 292 5.49 -4.52 -15.04
N ALA A 293 6.35 -5.52 -15.27
CA ALA A 293 5.92 -6.82 -15.77
C ALA A 293 5.05 -7.58 -14.75
N ARG A 294 5.40 -7.48 -13.45
CA ARG A 294 4.61 -8.06 -12.37
C ARG A 294 3.28 -7.34 -12.22
N GLN A 295 3.27 -6.02 -12.40
CA GLN A 295 2.05 -5.21 -12.41
C GLN A 295 1.09 -5.66 -13.51
N LEU A 296 1.55 -5.72 -14.76
CA LEU A 296 0.73 -6.21 -15.87
C LEU A 296 0.22 -7.64 -15.61
N GLY A 297 1.09 -8.52 -15.13
CA GLY A 297 0.71 -9.88 -14.76
C GLY A 297 -0.37 -9.95 -13.69
N ALA A 298 -0.33 -9.07 -12.68
CA ALA A 298 -1.37 -8.98 -11.64
C ALA A 298 -2.71 -8.51 -12.22
N MET A 299 -2.68 -7.49 -13.08
CA MET A 299 -3.87 -6.96 -13.76
C MET A 299 -4.53 -8.02 -14.65
N LEU A 300 -3.74 -8.72 -15.47
CA LEU A 300 -4.24 -9.78 -16.35
C LEU A 300 -4.75 -11.01 -15.58
N ARG A 301 -4.17 -11.33 -14.40
CA ARG A 301 -4.72 -12.36 -13.51
C ARG A 301 -6.08 -11.97 -12.93
N ALA A 302 -6.23 -10.71 -12.48
CA ALA A 302 -7.51 -10.20 -11.99
C ALA A 302 -8.58 -10.23 -13.08
N HIS A 303 -8.23 -9.86 -14.32
CA HIS A 303 -9.15 -9.93 -15.45
C HIS A 303 -9.56 -11.37 -15.80
N ARG A 304 -8.59 -12.29 -15.88
CA ARG A 304 -8.85 -13.71 -16.18
C ARG A 304 -9.75 -14.42 -15.18
N ALA A 305 -9.83 -13.93 -13.94
CA ALA A 305 -10.78 -14.43 -12.96
C ALA A 305 -12.25 -14.11 -13.30
N ARG A 306 -12.50 -13.11 -14.17
CA ARG A 306 -13.84 -12.62 -14.54
C ARG A 306 -14.18 -12.85 -16.00
N ALA A 307 -13.21 -12.74 -16.90
CA ALA A 307 -13.42 -12.76 -18.34
C ALA A 307 -12.21 -13.36 -19.07
N ASN A 308 -12.48 -13.94 -20.25
CA ASN A 308 -11.45 -14.49 -21.12
C ASN A 308 -11.00 -13.45 -22.15
N GLY A 309 -9.82 -13.67 -22.74
CA GLY A 309 -9.26 -12.82 -23.78
C GLY A 309 -8.34 -11.71 -23.27
N THR A 310 -7.76 -10.97 -24.21
CA THR A 310 -6.88 -9.84 -23.92
C THR A 310 -7.71 -8.58 -23.69
N PRO A 311 -7.60 -7.90 -22.53
CA PRO A 311 -8.42 -6.74 -22.23
C PRO A 311 -7.95 -5.48 -22.97
N THR A 312 -8.88 -4.56 -23.22
CA THR A 312 -8.56 -3.15 -23.42
C THR A 312 -8.47 -2.45 -22.06
N VAL A 313 -7.31 -1.87 -21.76
CA VAL A 313 -6.99 -1.25 -20.46
C VAL A 313 -7.21 0.26 -20.51
N ALA A 314 -7.93 0.81 -19.54
CA ALA A 314 -7.92 2.24 -19.24
C ALA A 314 -7.09 2.50 -17.97
N ILE A 315 -6.08 3.36 -18.04
CA ILE A 315 -5.38 3.92 -16.89
C ILE A 315 -6.10 5.20 -16.51
N VAL A 316 -6.80 5.18 -15.37
CA VAL A 316 -7.75 6.25 -14.99
C VAL A 316 -7.22 7.09 -13.85
N ASP A 317 -6.92 8.35 -14.13
CA ASP A 317 -6.50 9.35 -13.14
C ASP A 317 -6.88 10.78 -13.54
N TRP A 318 -6.78 11.74 -12.62
CA TRP A 318 -7.04 13.15 -12.95
C TRP A 318 -6.03 13.73 -13.95
N ARG A 319 -6.49 14.66 -14.79
CA ARG A 319 -5.62 15.42 -15.69
C ARG A 319 -4.66 16.31 -14.91
N GLY A 320 -3.49 16.57 -15.48
CA GLY A 320 -2.51 17.52 -14.93
C GLY A 320 -1.71 16.99 -13.74
N LEU A 321 -1.90 15.74 -13.32
CA LEU A 321 -1.12 15.17 -12.23
C LEU A 321 0.34 14.91 -12.64
N PRO A 322 1.30 15.10 -11.72
CA PRO A 322 2.74 14.95 -12.00
C PRO A 322 3.15 13.51 -12.41
N THR A 323 2.26 12.54 -12.19
CA THR A 323 2.44 11.11 -12.48
C THR A 323 2.08 10.70 -13.91
N LEU A 324 1.61 11.63 -14.75
CA LEU A 324 1.21 11.34 -16.14
C LEU A 324 2.33 10.63 -16.94
N THR A 325 3.59 11.03 -16.74
CA THR A 325 4.73 10.41 -17.43
C THR A 325 4.88 8.93 -17.06
N GLU A 326 4.52 8.51 -15.84
CA GLU A 326 4.48 7.09 -15.45
C GLU A 326 3.42 6.33 -16.24
N PHE A 327 2.24 6.94 -16.43
CA PHE A 327 1.13 6.29 -17.13
C PHE A 327 1.47 6.08 -18.59
N GLN A 328 2.15 7.03 -19.22
CA GLN A 328 2.67 6.89 -20.58
C GLN A 328 3.73 5.78 -20.66
N MET A 329 4.55 5.56 -19.62
CA MET A 329 5.48 4.43 -19.57
C MET A 329 4.73 3.10 -19.47
N PHE A 330 3.67 3.03 -18.67
CA PHE A 330 2.81 1.85 -18.58
C PHE A 330 2.07 1.58 -19.89
N GLU A 331 1.50 2.60 -20.52
CA GLU A 331 0.81 2.50 -21.82
C GLU A 331 1.72 1.91 -22.88
N ARG A 332 2.90 2.52 -23.13
CA ARG A 332 3.90 1.99 -24.06
C ARG A 332 4.32 0.56 -23.72
N TYR A 333 4.49 0.25 -22.43
CA TYR A 333 4.85 -1.08 -21.99
C TYR A 333 3.73 -2.09 -22.28
N PHE A 334 2.48 -1.77 -21.95
CA PHE A 334 1.32 -2.65 -22.21
C PHE A 334 1.14 -2.89 -23.71
N GLU A 335 1.26 -1.86 -24.54
CA GLU A 335 1.20 -1.98 -26.00
C GLU A 335 2.31 -2.88 -26.56
N SER A 336 3.54 -2.74 -26.05
CA SER A 336 4.66 -3.63 -26.43
C SER A 336 4.43 -5.10 -26.06
N GLN A 337 3.50 -5.37 -25.13
CA GLN A 337 3.09 -6.72 -24.73
C GLN A 337 1.78 -7.18 -25.40
N GLY A 338 1.31 -6.45 -26.42
CA GLY A 338 0.07 -6.76 -27.15
C GLY A 338 -1.21 -6.44 -26.37
N VAL A 339 -1.13 -5.64 -25.31
CA VAL A 339 -2.29 -5.21 -24.50
C VAL A 339 -2.60 -3.76 -24.82
N ARG A 340 -3.74 -3.51 -25.46
CA ARG A 340 -4.19 -2.14 -25.78
C ARG A 340 -4.43 -1.37 -24.48
N ALA A 341 -3.86 -0.18 -24.39
CA ALA A 341 -4.00 0.72 -23.25
C ALA A 341 -4.33 2.13 -23.71
N LEU A 342 -5.03 2.88 -22.89
CA LEU A 342 -5.18 4.32 -23.03
C LEU A 342 -5.21 4.99 -21.65
N ILE A 343 -4.81 6.24 -21.61
CA ILE A 343 -4.89 7.09 -20.43
C ILE A 343 -6.12 7.99 -20.59
N CYS A 344 -7.01 7.99 -19.61
CA CYS A 344 -8.16 8.89 -19.60
C CYS A 344 -8.45 9.38 -18.19
N ALA A 345 -9.17 10.49 -18.10
CA ALA A 345 -9.63 10.99 -16.83
C ALA A 345 -11.07 10.51 -16.55
N PRO A 346 -11.53 10.53 -15.29
CA PRO A 346 -12.86 10.03 -14.94
C PRO A 346 -14.00 10.69 -15.74
N GLU A 347 -13.84 11.95 -16.17
CA GLU A 347 -14.84 12.70 -16.94
C GLU A 347 -15.00 12.18 -18.38
N ASP A 348 -13.99 11.47 -18.89
CA ASP A 348 -14.02 10.87 -20.23
C ASP A 348 -14.79 9.54 -20.26
N LEU A 349 -15.11 8.99 -19.08
CA LEU A 349 -15.76 7.70 -18.96
C LEU A 349 -17.26 7.85 -19.23
N THR A 350 -17.79 6.94 -20.05
CA THR A 350 -19.24 6.78 -20.23
C THR A 350 -19.62 5.35 -19.94
N TYR A 351 -20.76 5.15 -19.29
CA TYR A 351 -21.28 3.81 -18.99
C TYR A 351 -22.73 3.75 -19.45
N THR A 352 -22.97 3.01 -20.53
CA THR A 352 -24.29 2.88 -21.14
C THR A 352 -24.52 1.44 -21.56
N ARG A 353 -25.74 0.92 -21.32
CA ARG A 353 -26.17 -0.44 -21.71
C ARG A 353 -25.17 -1.54 -21.28
N GLY A 354 -24.59 -1.42 -20.09
CA GLY A 354 -23.68 -2.41 -19.54
C GLY A 354 -22.24 -2.37 -20.10
N VAL A 355 -21.87 -1.31 -20.82
CA VAL A 355 -20.53 -1.17 -21.42
C VAL A 355 -19.87 0.12 -20.95
N LEU A 356 -18.71 -0.01 -20.31
CA LEU A 356 -17.86 1.14 -19.98
C LEU A 356 -17.03 1.51 -21.21
N ARG A 357 -16.96 2.81 -21.53
CA ARG A 357 -16.22 3.33 -22.66
C ARG A 357 -15.39 4.55 -22.28
N ALA A 358 -14.29 4.72 -23.00
CA ALA A 358 -13.47 5.93 -23.04
C ALA A 358 -13.04 6.14 -24.50
N ASP A 359 -13.12 7.36 -25.00
CA ASP A 359 -12.80 7.68 -26.41
C ASP A 359 -13.52 6.74 -27.42
N GLY A 360 -14.81 6.46 -27.17
CA GLY A 360 -15.63 5.54 -27.98
C GLY A 360 -15.28 4.05 -27.87
N ARG A 361 -14.13 3.69 -27.28
CA ARG A 361 -13.64 2.31 -27.15
C ARG A 361 -14.22 1.62 -25.93
N LYS A 362 -14.55 0.33 -26.06
CA LYS A 362 -14.96 -0.50 -24.91
C LYS A 362 -13.76 -0.74 -23.99
N ILE A 363 -13.96 -0.56 -22.69
CA ILE A 363 -12.98 -0.82 -21.64
C ILE A 363 -13.33 -2.11 -20.91
N ASP A 364 -12.38 -3.03 -20.85
CA ASP A 364 -12.54 -4.33 -20.18
C ASP A 364 -11.87 -4.34 -18.79
N LEU A 365 -10.81 -3.54 -18.64
CA LEU A 365 -9.99 -3.44 -17.43
C LEU A 365 -9.65 -1.98 -17.14
N VAL A 366 -9.99 -1.51 -15.94
CA VAL A 366 -9.57 -0.21 -15.41
C VAL A 366 -8.41 -0.40 -14.44
N TYR A 367 -7.25 0.15 -14.78
CA TYR A 367 -6.19 0.39 -13.80
C TYR A 367 -6.50 1.70 -13.08
N ARG A 368 -7.16 1.61 -11.92
CA ARG A 368 -7.56 2.77 -11.15
C ARG A 368 -6.34 3.39 -10.47
N ARG A 369 -6.03 4.63 -10.84
CA ARG A 369 -4.99 5.46 -10.20
C ARG A 369 -5.59 6.55 -9.31
N VAL A 370 -6.77 7.06 -9.69
CA VAL A 370 -7.57 7.97 -8.87
C VAL A 370 -7.92 7.38 -7.51
N LEU A 371 -7.80 8.18 -6.45
CA LEU A 371 -8.15 7.78 -5.08
C LEU A 371 -9.66 7.71 -4.87
N THR A 372 -10.13 6.79 -4.01
CA THR A 372 -11.57 6.61 -3.79
C THR A 372 -12.23 7.89 -3.27
N SER A 373 -11.65 8.51 -2.23
CA SER A 373 -12.26 9.67 -1.58
C SER A 373 -12.35 10.88 -2.52
N GLU A 374 -11.32 11.11 -3.34
CA GLU A 374 -11.33 12.18 -4.36
C GLU A 374 -12.34 11.93 -5.47
N LEU A 375 -12.45 10.68 -5.93
CA LEU A 375 -13.42 10.31 -6.95
C LEU A 375 -14.84 10.54 -6.42
N LEU A 376 -15.14 10.08 -5.20
CA LEU A 376 -16.46 10.19 -4.60
C LEU A 376 -16.86 11.63 -4.26
N ALA A 377 -15.90 12.52 -4.02
CA ALA A 377 -16.17 13.94 -3.86
C ALA A 377 -16.77 14.58 -5.14
N LYS A 378 -16.61 13.95 -6.31
CA LYS A 378 -17.20 14.37 -7.59
C LYS A 378 -18.21 13.34 -8.10
N GLY A 379 -19.34 13.22 -7.41
CA GLY A 379 -20.33 12.14 -7.61
C GLY A 379 -20.77 11.89 -9.06
N ASP A 380 -21.06 12.94 -9.82
CA ASP A 380 -21.48 12.81 -11.23
C ASP A 380 -20.37 12.28 -12.14
N VAL A 381 -19.15 12.76 -11.92
CA VAL A 381 -17.94 12.32 -12.64
C VAL A 381 -17.59 10.87 -12.28
N ALA A 382 -17.80 10.47 -11.03
CA ALA A 382 -17.55 9.11 -10.56
C ALA A 382 -18.54 8.07 -11.12
N ARG A 383 -19.76 8.50 -11.43
CA ARG A 383 -20.92 7.65 -11.71
C ARG A 383 -20.64 6.55 -12.76
N PRO A 384 -20.01 6.82 -13.91
CA PRO A 384 -19.77 5.79 -14.93
C PRO A 384 -18.89 4.64 -14.43
N LEU A 385 -17.78 4.96 -13.77
CA LEU A 385 -16.85 3.95 -13.22
C LEU A 385 -17.49 3.20 -12.05
N VAL A 386 -18.13 3.92 -11.14
CA VAL A 386 -18.76 3.34 -9.95
C VAL A 386 -19.88 2.37 -10.34
N GLN A 387 -20.76 2.75 -11.27
CA GLN A 387 -21.84 1.87 -11.71
C GLN A 387 -21.31 0.65 -12.47
N ALA A 388 -20.33 0.83 -13.36
CA ALA A 388 -19.71 -0.29 -14.08
C ALA A 388 -19.06 -1.31 -13.12
N TYR A 389 -18.45 -0.83 -12.03
CA TYR A 389 -17.90 -1.65 -10.96
C TYR A 389 -19.00 -2.41 -10.19
N LEU A 390 -20.04 -1.71 -9.74
CA LEU A 390 -21.16 -2.30 -8.99
C LEU A 390 -21.93 -3.34 -9.82
N ASP A 391 -22.13 -3.09 -11.11
CA ASP A 391 -22.79 -4.02 -12.04
C ASP A 391 -21.88 -5.19 -12.45
N GLY A 392 -20.60 -5.16 -12.05
CA GLY A 392 -19.62 -6.17 -12.40
C GLY A 392 -19.33 -6.25 -13.91
N LYS A 393 -19.49 -5.15 -14.66
CA LYS A 393 -19.29 -5.12 -16.12
C LYS A 393 -17.87 -4.79 -16.57
N VAL A 394 -17.01 -4.39 -15.64
CA VAL A 394 -15.60 -4.08 -15.89
C VAL A 394 -14.71 -4.67 -14.80
N THR A 395 -13.49 -5.05 -15.15
CA THR A 395 -12.47 -5.42 -14.15
C THR A 395 -11.80 -4.17 -13.63
N VAL A 396 -11.98 -3.82 -12.35
CA VAL A 396 -11.24 -2.68 -11.74
C VAL A 396 -10.08 -3.23 -10.93
N VAL A 397 -8.85 -2.92 -11.32
CA VAL A 397 -7.66 -3.24 -10.50
C VAL A 397 -7.41 -2.11 -9.52
N ASN A 398 -7.01 -2.50 -8.31
CA ASN A 398 -7.07 -1.69 -7.11
C ASN A 398 -8.48 -1.18 -6.88
N THR A 399 -9.34 -2.11 -6.52
CA THR A 399 -10.78 -1.93 -6.41
C THR A 399 -11.14 -0.94 -5.30
N PHE A 400 -12.41 -0.56 -5.18
CA PHE A 400 -12.88 0.19 -4.02
C PHE A 400 -12.75 -0.60 -2.71
N ARG A 401 -12.75 -1.95 -2.77
CA ARG A 401 -12.47 -2.81 -1.61
C ARG A 401 -11.08 -2.59 -1.00
N ALA A 402 -10.12 -2.10 -1.78
CA ALA A 402 -8.79 -1.75 -1.28
C ALA A 402 -8.86 -0.73 -0.12
N LYS A 403 -9.91 0.10 -0.05
CA LYS A 403 -10.11 1.10 1.00
C LYS A 403 -10.13 0.49 2.41
N LEU A 404 -10.62 -0.76 2.55
CA LEU A 404 -10.65 -1.49 3.83
C LEU A 404 -9.27 -1.61 4.48
N LEU A 405 -8.22 -1.73 3.66
CA LEU A 405 -6.86 -1.91 4.13
C LEU A 405 -6.00 -0.66 3.94
N HIS A 406 -6.40 0.28 3.06
CA HIS A 406 -5.64 1.50 2.79
C HIS A 406 -5.59 2.45 3.99
N LYS A 407 -6.69 2.56 4.75
CA LYS A 407 -6.78 3.37 5.97
C LYS A 407 -5.65 2.98 6.92
N LYS A 408 -4.97 3.96 7.55
CA LYS A 408 -3.87 3.70 8.50
C LYS A 408 -4.33 2.86 9.70
N MET A 409 -5.63 2.89 9.99
CA MET A 409 -6.27 2.00 10.95
C MET A 409 -6.00 0.52 10.70
N SER A 410 -5.69 0.07 9.48
CA SER A 410 -5.31 -1.32 9.22
C SER A 410 -4.07 -1.74 10.02
N LEU A 411 -3.04 -0.88 10.15
CA LEU A 411 -1.85 -1.14 10.97
C LEU A 411 -2.16 -1.06 12.48
N ALA A 412 -3.11 -0.21 12.88
CA ALA A 412 -3.61 -0.18 14.25
C ALA A 412 -4.29 -1.51 14.62
N LEU A 413 -5.15 -2.04 13.75
CA LEU A 413 -5.83 -3.33 13.93
C LEU A 413 -4.88 -4.53 13.87
N LEU A 414 -3.76 -4.42 13.14
CA LEU A 414 -2.71 -5.44 13.17
C LEU A 414 -2.02 -5.48 14.55
N SER A 415 -1.61 -4.32 15.07
CA SER A 415 -0.77 -4.21 16.26
C SER A 415 -1.53 -4.16 17.61
N ASP A 416 -2.86 -4.17 17.59
CA ASP A 416 -3.71 -4.10 18.79
C ASP A 416 -4.09 -5.50 19.29
N ASP A 417 -3.74 -5.79 20.54
CA ASP A 417 -3.91 -7.10 21.19
C ASP A 417 -5.37 -7.57 21.20
N ARG A 418 -6.35 -6.65 21.18
CA ARG A 418 -7.78 -6.98 21.07
C ARG A 418 -8.08 -7.85 19.85
N TYR A 419 -7.34 -7.66 18.76
CA TYR A 419 -7.53 -8.36 17.49
C TYR A 419 -6.49 -9.46 17.24
N ALA A 420 -5.63 -9.77 18.22
CA ALA A 420 -4.59 -10.79 18.08
C ALA A 420 -5.14 -12.18 17.70
N HIS A 421 -6.39 -12.47 18.06
CA HIS A 421 -7.09 -13.71 17.75
C HIS A 421 -7.33 -13.92 16.24
N LEU A 422 -7.28 -12.86 15.42
CA LEU A 422 -7.43 -12.95 13.96
C LEU A 422 -6.20 -13.59 13.28
N TYR A 423 -5.03 -13.49 13.93
CA TYR A 423 -3.74 -13.80 13.32
C TYR A 423 -3.17 -15.12 13.86
N THR A 424 -2.43 -15.82 13.00
CA THR A 424 -1.68 -17.02 13.42
C THR A 424 -0.51 -16.66 14.35
N PRO A 425 0.05 -17.62 15.10
CA PRO A 425 1.24 -17.35 15.92
C PRO A 425 2.42 -16.77 15.13
N GLU A 426 2.65 -17.24 13.90
CA GLU A 426 3.69 -16.71 13.02
C GLU A 426 3.42 -15.25 12.64
N GLN A 427 2.19 -14.94 12.23
CA GLN A 427 1.80 -13.57 11.89
C GLN A 427 1.88 -12.63 13.08
N ARG A 428 1.48 -13.06 14.29
CA ARG A 428 1.62 -12.23 15.50
C ARG A 428 3.08 -11.88 15.79
N ARG A 429 4.00 -12.84 15.64
CA ARG A 429 5.45 -12.57 15.79
C ARG A 429 5.95 -11.60 14.71
N ALA A 430 5.49 -11.76 13.47
CA ALA A 430 5.87 -10.85 12.39
C ALA A 430 5.32 -9.44 12.61
N ILE A 431 4.06 -9.29 13.02
CA ILE A 431 3.45 -8.01 13.38
C ILE A 431 4.24 -7.33 14.48
N ALA A 432 4.51 -8.03 15.59
CA ALA A 432 5.27 -7.47 16.71
C ALA A 432 6.69 -7.02 16.32
N LYS A 433 7.30 -7.66 15.31
CA LYS A 433 8.64 -7.34 14.82
C LYS A 433 8.65 -6.22 13.78
N HIS A 434 7.66 -6.19 12.89
CA HIS A 434 7.69 -5.42 11.65
C HIS A 434 6.64 -4.32 11.57
N VAL A 435 5.72 -4.20 12.53
CA VAL A 435 4.72 -3.13 12.58
C VAL A 435 4.96 -2.32 13.86
N PRO A 436 5.33 -1.03 13.75
CA PRO A 436 5.41 -0.17 14.92
C PRO A 436 4.09 -0.16 15.69
N TRP A 437 4.18 -0.03 17.00
CA TRP A 437 2.98 0.09 17.84
C TRP A 437 2.12 1.25 17.34
N THR A 438 0.87 0.93 16.98
CA THR A 438 -0.04 1.88 16.35
C THR A 438 -1.40 1.77 17.03
N ARG A 439 -2.03 2.89 17.41
CA ARG A 439 -3.36 2.91 18.01
C ARG A 439 -4.20 4.02 17.41
N LYS A 440 -5.51 3.78 17.36
CA LYS A 440 -6.51 4.85 17.17
C LYS A 440 -6.45 5.77 18.37
N VAL A 441 -6.33 7.07 18.12
CA VAL A 441 -6.47 8.09 19.17
C VAL A 441 -7.92 8.07 19.66
N ARG A 442 -8.11 7.77 20.95
CA ARG A 442 -9.41 7.75 21.63
C ARG A 442 -9.21 7.79 23.14
N GLU A 443 -10.26 8.14 23.87
CA GLU A 443 -10.22 8.02 25.32
C GLU A 443 -10.16 6.55 25.76
N GLY A 444 -9.39 6.28 26.81
CA GLY A 444 -9.34 4.97 27.45
C GLY A 444 -7.93 4.38 27.55
N HIS A 445 -7.88 3.07 27.76
CA HIS A 445 -6.64 2.34 28.01
C HIS A 445 -6.24 1.50 26.81
N THR A 446 -4.94 1.21 26.72
CA THR A 446 -4.37 0.32 25.70
C THR A 446 -3.20 -0.46 26.27
N THR A 447 -2.70 -1.46 25.53
CA THR A 447 -1.48 -2.18 25.90
C THR A 447 -0.28 -1.60 25.18
N TYR A 448 0.78 -1.31 25.92
CA TYR A 448 2.11 -0.98 25.40
C TYR A 448 3.17 -1.82 26.13
N ALA A 449 4.02 -2.53 25.37
CA ALA A 449 5.04 -3.43 25.90
C ALA A 449 4.52 -4.39 27.00
N GLY A 450 3.32 -4.94 26.80
CA GLY A 450 2.68 -5.88 27.74
C GLY A 450 2.04 -5.24 28.98
N LYS A 451 2.05 -3.91 29.11
CA LYS A 451 1.43 -3.18 30.23
C LYS A 451 0.21 -2.40 29.76
N VAL A 452 -0.82 -2.35 30.60
CA VAL A 452 -1.98 -1.48 30.38
C VAL A 452 -1.60 -0.05 30.77
N VAL A 453 -1.80 0.88 29.84
CA VAL A 453 -1.52 2.32 30.02
C VAL A 453 -2.77 3.14 29.65
N ASP A 454 -2.93 4.31 30.26
CA ASP A 454 -3.87 5.33 29.77
C ASP A 454 -3.33 5.90 28.46
N LEU A 455 -4.12 5.84 27.38
CA LEU A 455 -3.65 6.22 26.05
C LEU A 455 -3.37 7.73 25.97
N GLY A 456 -4.17 8.56 26.64
CA GLY A 456 -3.99 10.01 26.63
C GLY A 456 -2.70 10.40 27.34
N ASP A 457 -2.52 9.92 28.57
CA ASP A 457 -1.31 10.19 29.35
C ASP A 457 -0.04 9.66 28.62
N PHE A 458 -0.15 8.49 27.97
CA PHE A 458 0.95 7.91 27.19
C PHE A 458 1.33 8.74 25.97
N VAL A 459 0.34 9.26 25.22
CA VAL A 459 0.59 10.08 24.03
C VAL A 459 1.16 11.44 24.42
N ILE A 460 0.58 12.11 25.43
CA ILE A 460 1.04 13.43 25.89
C ILE A 460 2.49 13.37 26.38
N GLY A 461 2.85 12.36 27.19
CA GLY A 461 4.23 12.17 27.66
C GLY A 461 5.18 11.56 26.61
N GLY A 462 4.66 11.10 25.47
CA GLY A 462 5.39 10.36 24.44
C GLY A 462 5.87 11.19 23.25
N LYS A 463 5.81 12.53 23.33
CA LYS A 463 6.09 13.47 22.23
C LYS A 463 7.33 13.11 21.41
N GLU A 464 8.47 12.89 22.07
CA GLU A 464 9.76 12.63 21.40
C GLU A 464 9.83 11.29 20.64
N ARG A 465 8.80 10.44 20.74
CA ARG A 465 8.82 9.05 20.25
C ARG A 465 7.62 8.68 19.40
N LEU A 466 6.65 9.58 19.27
CA LEU A 466 5.36 9.29 18.66
C LEU A 466 5.11 10.19 17.45
N VAL A 467 4.28 9.67 16.56
CA VAL A 467 3.81 10.35 15.37
C VAL A 467 2.29 10.28 15.35
N LEU A 468 1.61 11.42 15.21
CA LEU A 468 0.19 11.47 14.94
C LEU A 468 -0.03 11.52 13.43
N LYS A 469 -0.97 10.71 12.94
CA LYS A 469 -1.31 10.65 11.50
C LYS A 469 -2.83 10.60 11.33
N PRO A 470 -3.41 11.37 10.38
CA PRO A 470 -4.81 11.22 10.03
C PRO A 470 -5.02 9.85 9.38
N ASN A 471 -6.20 9.26 9.61
CA ASN A 471 -6.50 7.90 9.18
C ASN A 471 -6.47 7.74 7.64
N ASP A 472 -6.91 8.77 6.90
CA ASP A 472 -7.14 8.68 5.45
C ASP A 472 -6.45 9.75 4.58
N GLU A 473 -5.63 10.62 5.17
CA GLU A 473 -4.84 11.59 4.41
C GLU A 473 -3.58 10.95 3.80
N TYR A 474 -3.13 11.45 2.66
CA TYR A 474 -1.95 10.96 1.93
C TYR A 474 -0.86 12.04 1.82
N GLY A 475 0.32 11.65 1.34
CA GLY A 475 1.41 12.61 1.03
C GLY A 475 2.01 13.33 2.25
N GLY A 476 1.85 12.78 3.46
CA GLY A 476 2.35 13.39 4.70
C GLY A 476 1.47 14.51 5.26
N LYS A 477 0.37 14.86 4.60
CA LYS A 477 -0.57 15.88 5.08
C LYS A 477 -1.14 15.49 6.44
N GLY A 478 -1.09 16.43 7.38
CA GLY A 478 -1.55 16.25 8.77
C GLY A 478 -0.68 15.31 9.62
N VAL A 479 0.47 14.83 9.12
CA VAL A 479 1.40 14.04 9.94
C VAL A 479 2.17 14.96 10.87
N VAL A 480 2.03 14.73 12.18
CA VAL A 480 2.73 15.48 13.22
C VAL A 480 3.78 14.58 13.85
N LEU A 481 5.05 14.95 13.68
CA LEU A 481 6.19 14.29 14.32
C LEU A 481 6.43 14.98 15.66
N GLY A 482 6.22 14.31 16.80
CA GLY A 482 6.27 15.01 18.08
C GLY A 482 7.66 15.62 18.41
N TRP A 483 8.74 15.01 17.91
CA TRP A 483 10.10 15.55 18.08
C TRP A 483 10.41 16.81 17.24
N THR A 484 9.49 17.25 16.36
CA THR A 484 9.69 18.47 15.54
C THR A 484 8.91 19.67 16.05
N ILE A 485 8.11 19.52 17.11
CA ILE A 485 7.24 20.58 17.66
C ILE A 485 7.40 20.69 19.18
N ASP A 486 6.87 21.76 19.78
CA ASP A 486 6.88 21.91 21.24
C ASP A 486 5.77 21.10 21.94
N GLN A 487 5.79 21.08 23.26
CA GLN A 487 4.83 20.30 24.06
C GLN A 487 3.40 20.85 23.95
N HIS A 488 3.23 22.16 23.85
CA HIS A 488 1.91 22.78 23.76
C HIS A 488 1.25 22.43 22.42
N GLU A 489 1.99 22.57 21.32
CA GLU A 489 1.51 22.21 19.98
C GLU A 489 1.20 20.70 19.87
N TRP A 490 1.98 19.85 20.55
CA TRP A 490 1.72 18.40 20.60
C TRP A 490 0.42 18.06 21.31
N GLU A 491 0.16 18.70 22.46
CA GLU A 491 -1.09 18.53 23.21
C GLU A 491 -2.29 19.03 22.40
N GLN A 492 -2.17 20.16 21.70
CA GLN A 492 -3.24 20.65 20.81
C GLN A 492 -3.48 19.69 19.63
N SER A 493 -2.42 19.16 19.03
CA SER A 493 -2.53 18.16 17.95
C SER A 493 -3.22 16.88 18.42
N PHE A 494 -2.90 16.42 19.64
CA PHE A 494 -3.56 15.28 20.26
C PHE A 494 -5.05 15.55 20.56
N LEU A 495 -5.39 16.74 21.09
CA LEU A 495 -6.77 17.15 21.33
C LEU A 495 -7.57 17.22 20.03
N ALA A 496 -6.99 17.76 18.96
CA ALA A 496 -7.59 17.80 17.63
C ALA A 496 -7.83 16.38 17.08
N ALA A 497 -6.94 15.43 17.36
CA ALA A 497 -7.08 14.03 16.93
C ALA A 497 -8.10 13.21 17.76
N LEU A 498 -8.55 13.71 18.93
CA LEU A 498 -9.62 13.10 19.74
C LEU A 498 -11.03 13.48 19.26
N GLY A 499 -11.16 14.61 18.56
CA GLY A 499 -12.41 15.06 17.94
C GLY A 499 -12.54 14.55 16.52
#